data_AF-A0A4Q4BNU3-F1
#
_entry.id   AF-A0A4Q4BNU3-F1
#
_cell.length_a   1.000
_cell.length_b   1.000
_cell.length_c   1.000
_cell.angle_alpha   90.00
_cell.angle_beta   90.00
_cell.angle_gamma   90.00
#
_symmetry.space_group_name_H-M   'P 1'
#
loop_
_entity.id
_entity.type
_entity.pdbx_description
1 polymer ?
#
loop_
_entity_poly.entity_id
_entity_poly.type
_entity_poly.pdbx_seq_one_letter_code
_entity_poly.pdbx_strand_id
1 'polypeptide(L)'
;MDLPPPDDSVNIAFMPHYESLERGDWAEACRMAGMTLIDATAPVDTVLSQIRGARLLITEAMHGAIVADALRTPWIGARPIYGGHHKKWLDWAGALNLDVRLNDLKPTSVLEYYIARTGRGGRLGKVGQFSASPLAAIPNRIFTSIAAKHLQQMARLEPQLSSDAKIVEVTEKAQAAVDGFVRNRMALS
;
A
#
# COMPACT_ATOMS: atom_id res chain seq x y z
N MET A 1 4.42 -23.66 -2.77
CA MET A 1 3.70 -22.95 -1.69
C MET A 1 2.27 -22.83 -2.17
N ASP A 2 1.33 -23.43 -1.45
CA ASP A 2 -0.09 -23.32 -1.83
C ASP A 2 -0.58 -21.93 -1.45
N LEU A 3 -1.00 -21.15 -2.45
CA LEU A 3 -1.57 -19.82 -2.22
C LEU A 3 -3.02 -19.97 -1.75
N PRO A 4 -3.47 -19.17 -0.75
CA PRO A 4 -4.85 -19.21 -0.29
C PRO A 4 -5.80 -18.81 -1.44
N PRO A 5 -7.01 -19.37 -1.54
CA PRO A 5 -7.96 -19.03 -2.60
C PRO A 5 -8.26 -17.52 -2.62
N PRO A 6 -8.58 -16.92 -3.78
CA PRO A 6 -8.96 -15.51 -3.84
C PRO A 6 -10.24 -15.26 -3.04
N ASP A 7 -10.30 -14.11 -2.36
CA ASP A 7 -11.54 -13.60 -1.77
C ASP A 7 -12.33 -12.83 -2.84
N ASP A 8 -13.23 -13.52 -3.55
CA ASP A 8 -14.02 -12.95 -4.65
C ASP A 8 -15.00 -11.84 -4.21
N SER A 9 -15.16 -11.60 -2.90
CA SER A 9 -15.92 -10.46 -2.40
C SER A 9 -15.16 -9.13 -2.53
N VAL A 10 -13.84 -9.19 -2.71
CA VAL A 10 -12.98 -8.02 -2.83
C VAL A 10 -13.04 -7.48 -4.26
N ASN A 11 -13.67 -6.32 -4.45
CA ASN A 11 -13.72 -5.66 -5.75
C ASN A 11 -12.49 -4.76 -5.97
N ILE A 12 -12.54 -3.51 -5.47
CA ILE A 12 -11.37 -2.64 -5.37
C ILE A 12 -10.92 -2.65 -3.92
N ALA A 13 -9.61 -2.76 -3.72
CA ALA A 13 -9.00 -2.69 -2.40
C ALA A 13 -8.14 -1.43 -2.23
N PHE A 14 -8.07 -0.95 -1.00
CA PHE A 14 -7.08 0.04 -0.57
C PHE A 14 -6.25 -0.53 0.58
N MET A 15 -4.93 -0.48 0.45
CA MET A 15 -3.98 -0.85 1.49
C MET A 15 -3.20 0.40 1.94
N PRO A 16 -3.53 1.00 3.10
CA PRO A 16 -2.72 2.06 3.68
C PRO A 16 -1.39 1.49 4.19
N HIS A 17 -0.43 2.39 4.43
CA HIS A 17 0.71 2.10 5.27
C HIS A 17 0.23 1.93 6.73
N TYR A 18 0.88 1.05 7.50
CA TYR A 18 0.45 0.75 8.87
C TYR A 18 0.38 2.01 9.75
N GLU A 19 1.31 2.95 9.58
CA GLU A 19 1.28 4.22 10.31
C GLU A 19 0.09 5.10 9.94
N SER A 20 -0.34 5.09 8.68
CA SER A 20 -1.51 5.83 8.21
C SER A 20 -2.78 5.19 8.77
N LEU A 21 -2.84 3.84 8.78
CA LEU A 21 -3.94 3.09 9.39
C LEU A 21 -4.13 3.44 10.88
N GLU A 22 -3.05 3.64 11.63
CA GLU A 22 -3.12 4.04 13.04
C GLU A 22 -3.56 5.50 13.26
N ARG A 23 -3.37 6.38 12.28
CA ARG A 23 -3.53 7.85 12.43
C ARG A 23 -4.83 8.38 11.80
N GLY A 24 -5.35 7.69 10.78
CA GLY A 24 -6.46 8.12 9.96
C GLY A 24 -7.72 7.26 10.12
N ASP A 25 -8.83 7.81 9.64
CA ASP A 25 -10.14 7.17 9.52
C ASP A 25 -10.25 6.38 8.19
N TRP A 26 -9.21 5.61 7.83
CA TRP A 26 -9.12 4.92 6.54
C TRP A 26 -10.18 3.84 6.33
N ALA A 27 -10.60 3.15 7.40
CA ALA A 27 -11.69 2.20 7.34
C ALA A 27 -13.00 2.87 6.87
N GLU A 28 -13.31 4.05 7.42
CA GLU A 28 -14.49 4.82 7.02
C GLU A 28 -14.33 5.40 5.62
N ALA A 29 -13.15 5.90 5.27
CA ALA A 29 -12.86 6.38 3.91
C ALA A 29 -13.07 5.27 2.86
N CYS A 30 -12.59 4.05 3.13
CA CYS A 30 -12.78 2.88 2.26
C CYS A 30 -14.25 2.49 2.17
N ARG A 31 -14.96 2.45 3.31
CA ARG A 31 -16.40 2.15 3.36
C ARG A 31 -17.20 3.14 2.51
N MET A 32 -16.90 4.44 2.62
CA MET A 32 -17.53 5.49 1.82
C MET A 32 -17.17 5.41 0.34
N ALA A 33 -15.95 4.97 0.02
CA ALA A 33 -15.48 4.78 -1.35
C ALA A 33 -16.06 3.52 -2.02
N GLY A 34 -16.62 2.59 -1.26
CA GLY A 34 -17.04 1.27 -1.74
C GLY A 34 -15.85 0.34 -1.99
N MET A 35 -14.80 0.46 -1.17
CA MET A 35 -13.55 -0.29 -1.29
C MET A 35 -13.31 -1.17 -0.06
N THR A 36 -12.62 -2.28 -0.26
CA THR A 36 -12.15 -3.13 0.85
C THR A 36 -10.86 -2.53 1.41
N LEU A 37 -10.83 -2.29 2.72
CA LEU A 37 -9.58 -1.95 3.39
C LEU A 37 -8.79 -3.25 3.62
N ILE A 38 -7.56 -3.32 3.12
CA ILE A 38 -6.63 -4.40 3.45
C ILE A 38 -5.65 -3.88 4.50
N ASP A 39 -5.65 -4.52 5.66
CA ASP A 39 -4.70 -4.25 6.73
C ASP A 39 -3.41 -5.03 6.48
N ALA A 40 -2.30 -4.32 6.24
CA ALA A 40 -0.99 -4.93 6.01
C ALA A 40 -0.45 -5.71 7.23
N THR A 41 -1.05 -5.56 8.42
CA THR A 41 -0.69 -6.27 9.65
C THR A 41 -1.55 -7.51 9.92
N ALA A 42 -2.58 -7.75 9.09
CA ALA A 42 -3.40 -8.96 9.16
C ALA A 42 -2.59 -10.24 8.82
N PRO A 43 -3.10 -11.44 9.16
CA PRO A 43 -2.46 -12.69 8.78
C PRO A 43 -2.15 -12.75 7.28
N VAL A 44 -0.96 -13.27 6.93
CA VAL A 44 -0.46 -13.28 5.54
C VAL A 44 -1.44 -13.93 4.57
N ASP A 45 -2.07 -15.04 4.96
CA ASP A 45 -3.02 -15.74 4.10
C ASP A 45 -4.26 -14.89 3.80
N THR A 46 -4.73 -14.10 4.76
CA THR A 46 -5.83 -13.16 4.58
C THR A 46 -5.43 -12.06 3.60
N VAL A 47 -4.24 -11.45 3.78
CA VAL A 47 -3.75 -10.39 2.90
C VAL A 47 -3.56 -10.92 1.47
N LEU A 48 -2.97 -12.10 1.29
CA LEU A 48 -2.80 -12.73 -0.01
C LEU A 48 -4.16 -13.03 -0.66
N SER A 49 -5.09 -13.64 0.07
CA SER A 49 -6.43 -13.95 -0.43
C SER A 49 -7.18 -12.70 -0.91
N GLN A 50 -7.13 -11.61 -0.13
CA GLN A 50 -7.75 -10.33 -0.49
C GLN A 50 -7.08 -9.66 -1.69
N ILE A 51 -5.75 -9.65 -1.77
CA ILE A 51 -5.04 -9.09 -2.94
C ILE A 51 -5.38 -9.89 -4.19
N ARG A 52 -5.42 -11.22 -4.13
CA ARG A 52 -5.78 -12.08 -5.27
C ARG A 52 -7.22 -11.89 -5.74
N GLY A 53 -8.14 -11.65 -4.80
CA GLY A 53 -9.55 -11.40 -5.12
C GLY A 53 -9.80 -10.02 -5.73
N ALA A 54 -8.98 -9.02 -5.36
CA ALA A 54 -9.11 -7.67 -5.87
C ALA A 54 -8.86 -7.59 -7.39
N ARG A 55 -9.75 -6.91 -8.12
CA ARG A 55 -9.47 -6.53 -9.53
C ARG A 55 -8.50 -5.36 -9.66
N LEU A 56 -8.31 -4.62 -8.58
CA LEU A 56 -7.44 -3.45 -8.49
C LEU A 56 -7.06 -3.19 -7.03
N LEU A 57 -5.77 -3.04 -6.76
CA LEU A 57 -5.25 -2.59 -5.47
C LEU A 57 -4.73 -1.15 -5.57
N ILE A 58 -5.28 -0.24 -4.77
CA ILE A 58 -4.63 1.04 -4.49
C ILE A 58 -3.79 0.87 -3.23
N THR A 59 -2.51 1.20 -3.23
CA THR A 59 -1.64 0.93 -2.09
C THR A 59 -0.65 2.03 -1.78
N GLU A 60 -0.63 2.45 -0.52
CA GLU A 60 0.42 3.30 0.07
C GLU A 60 1.61 2.44 0.54
N ALA A 61 1.34 1.18 0.90
CA ALA A 61 2.37 0.23 1.32
C ALA A 61 3.10 -0.35 0.10
N MET A 62 4.43 -0.17 0.04
CA MET A 62 5.27 -0.74 -1.02
C MET A 62 5.14 -2.26 -1.13
N HIS A 63 5.05 -2.95 0.00
CA HIS A 63 4.84 -4.40 0.01
C HIS A 63 3.51 -4.81 -0.63
N GLY A 64 2.47 -3.98 -0.51
CA GLY A 64 1.22 -4.19 -1.23
C GLY A 64 1.43 -4.18 -2.75
N ALA A 65 2.23 -3.25 -3.26
CA ALA A 65 2.56 -3.19 -4.69
C ALA A 65 3.40 -4.39 -5.13
N ILE A 66 4.42 -4.78 -4.36
CA ILE A 66 5.26 -5.95 -4.64
C ILE A 66 4.42 -7.23 -4.74
N VAL A 67 3.55 -7.45 -3.77
CA VAL A 67 2.73 -8.67 -3.68
C VAL A 67 1.64 -8.65 -4.76
N ALA A 68 0.96 -7.53 -4.96
CA ALA A 68 -0.03 -7.40 -6.03
C ALA A 68 0.61 -7.62 -7.41
N ASP A 69 1.78 -7.03 -7.64
CA ASP A 69 2.56 -7.27 -8.83
C ASP A 69 2.86 -8.77 -8.96
N ALA A 70 3.50 -9.42 -7.98
CA ALA A 70 3.81 -10.86 -8.06
C ALA A 70 2.58 -11.76 -8.32
N LEU A 71 1.41 -11.40 -7.78
CA LEU A 71 0.15 -12.11 -7.95
C LEU A 71 -0.65 -11.70 -9.20
N ARG A 72 -0.11 -10.74 -9.97
CA ARG A 72 -0.71 -10.17 -11.20
C ARG A 72 -2.02 -9.40 -10.94
N THR A 73 -2.23 -8.93 -9.71
CA THR A 73 -3.29 -7.98 -9.37
C THR A 73 -2.86 -6.58 -9.82
N PRO A 74 -3.59 -5.91 -10.73
CA PRO A 74 -3.28 -4.55 -11.15
C PRO A 74 -3.24 -3.60 -9.95
N TRP A 75 -2.26 -2.70 -9.90
CA TRP A 75 -2.09 -1.83 -8.74
C TRP A 75 -1.82 -0.35 -9.08
N ILE A 76 -2.19 0.53 -8.15
CA ILE A 76 -1.95 1.97 -8.21
C ILE A 76 -1.18 2.38 -6.96
N GLY A 77 0.00 2.95 -7.15
CA GLY A 77 0.84 3.42 -6.07
C GLY A 77 0.33 4.75 -5.51
N ALA A 78 0.31 4.85 -4.19
CA ALA A 78 0.00 6.05 -3.44
C ALA A 78 1.24 6.51 -2.65
N ARG A 79 1.51 7.81 -2.63
CA ARG A 79 2.58 8.37 -1.79
C ARG A 79 2.16 8.34 -0.33
N PRO A 80 3.05 7.92 0.56
CA PRO A 80 2.78 8.04 1.97
C PRO A 80 2.53 9.48 2.40
N ILE A 81 1.56 9.70 3.28
CA ILE A 81 1.31 11.04 3.85
C ILE A 81 2.54 11.53 4.64
N TYR A 82 3.32 10.59 5.18
CA TYR A 82 4.62 10.87 5.81
C TYR A 82 5.77 10.41 4.91
N GLY A 83 6.58 11.35 4.41
CA GLY A 83 7.51 11.12 3.30
C GLY A 83 8.77 10.28 3.57
N GLY A 84 8.82 9.51 4.66
CA GLY A 84 9.88 8.54 4.89
C GLY A 84 9.79 7.39 3.89
N HIS A 85 10.92 7.01 3.27
CA HIS A 85 11.10 5.77 2.48
C HIS A 85 10.81 5.78 0.96
N HIS A 86 10.64 6.93 0.31
CA HIS A 86 10.49 7.03 -1.16
C HIS A 86 11.59 6.32 -1.98
N LYS A 87 12.83 6.26 -1.47
CA LYS A 87 13.95 5.61 -2.18
C LYS A 87 13.72 4.11 -2.43
N LYS A 88 13.06 3.42 -1.50
CA LYS A 88 12.83 1.96 -1.60
C LYS A 88 11.93 1.60 -2.78
N TRP A 89 10.94 2.44 -3.08
CA TRP A 89 10.06 2.27 -4.24
C TRP A 89 10.86 2.32 -5.54
N LEU A 90 11.80 3.26 -5.65
CA LEU A 90 12.65 3.41 -6.84
C LEU A 90 13.60 2.23 -7.01
N ASP A 91 14.19 1.75 -5.91
CA ASP A 91 15.10 0.59 -5.95
C ASP A 91 14.37 -0.66 -6.45
N TRP A 92 13.17 -0.95 -5.91
CA TRP A 92 12.37 -2.08 -6.36
C TRP A 92 11.87 -1.92 -7.79
N ALA A 93 11.30 -0.76 -8.13
CA ALA A 93 10.76 -0.51 -9.46
C ALA A 93 11.85 -0.58 -10.53
N GLY A 94 13.06 -0.07 -10.23
CA GLY A 94 14.22 -0.18 -11.10
C GLY A 94 14.63 -1.64 -11.38
N ALA A 95 14.51 -2.53 -10.39
CA ALA A 95 14.79 -3.95 -10.57
C ALA A 95 13.84 -4.61 -11.59
N LEU A 96 12.57 -4.18 -11.60
CA LEU A 96 11.52 -4.67 -12.50
C LEU A 96 11.34 -3.82 -13.77
N ASN A 97 12.22 -2.85 -14.03
CA ASN A 97 12.10 -1.89 -15.13
C ASN A 97 10.72 -1.22 -15.19
N LEU A 98 10.17 -0.89 -14.02
CA LEU A 98 8.91 -0.19 -13.84
C LEU A 98 9.14 1.30 -13.67
N ASP A 99 8.44 2.12 -14.45
CA ASP A 99 8.34 3.57 -14.20
C ASP A 99 7.23 3.81 -13.17
N VAL A 100 7.62 3.80 -11.88
CA VAL A 100 6.67 3.84 -10.77
C VAL A 100 5.97 5.20 -10.64
N ARG A 101 4.66 5.17 -10.82
CA ARG A 101 3.76 6.32 -10.61
C ARG A 101 3.16 6.28 -9.21
N LEU A 102 3.52 7.25 -8.37
CA LEU A 102 2.98 7.43 -7.03
C LEU A 102 2.08 8.68 -6.95
N ASN A 103 0.83 8.45 -6.56
CA ASN A 103 -0.22 9.47 -6.49
C ASN A 103 -0.39 9.98 -5.05
N ASP A 104 -0.61 11.28 -4.88
CA ASP A 104 -0.81 11.83 -3.54
C ASP A 104 -2.11 11.34 -2.90
N LEU A 105 -2.07 11.01 -1.62
CA LEU A 105 -3.26 10.77 -0.80
C LEU A 105 -3.83 12.07 -0.25
N LYS A 106 -5.11 12.01 0.16
CA LYS A 106 -5.74 13.06 0.96
C LYS A 106 -5.88 12.56 2.40
N PRO A 107 -5.62 13.42 3.40
CA PRO A 107 -5.79 13.04 4.79
C PRO A 107 -7.26 12.75 5.09
N THR A 108 -7.49 11.79 5.97
CA THR A 108 -8.82 11.38 6.44
C THR A 108 -9.23 12.07 7.74
N SER A 109 -8.28 12.70 8.46
CA SER A 109 -8.51 13.36 9.74
C SER A 109 -7.72 14.67 9.89
N VAL A 110 -8.10 15.49 10.89
CA VAL A 110 -7.36 16.70 11.27
C VAL A 110 -5.92 16.37 11.66
N LEU A 111 -5.70 15.24 12.35
CA LEU A 111 -4.37 14.77 12.72
C LEU A 111 -3.52 14.50 11.48
N GLU A 112 -4.02 13.73 10.51
CA GLU A 112 -3.29 13.45 9.28
C GLU A 112 -3.00 14.71 8.48
N TYR A 113 -3.96 15.64 8.40
CA TYR A 113 -3.74 16.95 7.77
C TYR A 113 -2.60 17.73 8.44
N TYR A 114 -2.57 17.75 9.78
CA TYR A 114 -1.52 18.41 10.54
C TYR A 114 -0.15 17.75 10.33
N ILE A 115 -0.09 16.41 10.35
CA ILE A 115 1.13 15.64 10.11
C ILE A 115 1.64 15.88 8.68
N ALA A 116 0.77 15.83 7.68
CA ALA A 116 1.12 16.07 6.29
C ALA A 116 1.77 17.45 6.09
N ARG A 117 1.30 18.47 6.82
CA ARG A 117 1.76 19.85 6.67
C ARG A 117 3.01 20.18 7.50
N THR A 118 3.19 19.51 8.64
CA THR A 118 4.25 19.88 9.61
C THR A 118 5.34 18.83 9.74
N GLY A 119 5.11 17.59 9.30
CA GLY A 119 5.97 16.45 9.55
C GLY A 119 6.07 16.06 11.04
N ARG A 120 5.19 16.60 11.89
CA ARG A 120 5.23 16.45 13.35
C ARG A 120 3.87 15.97 13.87
N GLY A 121 3.91 15.36 15.04
CA GLY A 121 2.72 14.94 15.77
C GLY A 121 2.52 13.43 15.75
N GLY A 122 1.47 13.01 16.43
CA GLY A 122 1.11 11.61 16.61
C GLY A 122 -0.15 11.51 17.45
N ARG A 123 -0.72 10.31 17.52
CA ARG A 123 -2.02 10.06 18.16
C ARG A 123 -2.06 10.50 19.64
N LEU A 124 -0.94 10.38 20.35
CA LEU A 124 -0.82 10.75 21.76
C LEU A 124 -0.54 12.25 22.00
N GLY A 125 -0.23 13.02 20.95
CA GLY A 125 0.08 14.46 21.06
C GLY A 125 -1.18 15.33 21.18
N LYS A 126 -0.99 16.63 21.47
CA LYS A 126 -2.11 17.60 21.62
C LYS A 126 -3.08 17.61 20.44
N VAL A 127 -2.56 17.58 19.22
CA VAL A 127 -3.39 17.55 17.99
C VAL A 127 -4.07 16.20 17.82
N GLY A 128 -3.42 15.09 18.20
CA GLY A 128 -4.03 13.76 18.17
C GLY A 128 -5.19 13.65 19.15
N GLN A 129 -5.01 14.13 20.39
CA GLN A 129 -6.08 14.21 21.39
C GLN A 129 -7.24 15.09 20.93
N PHE A 130 -6.94 16.25 20.32
CA PHE A 130 -7.97 17.11 19.73
C PHE A 130 -8.71 16.40 18.58
N SER A 131 -7.99 15.76 17.67
CA SER A 131 -8.56 15.03 16.53
C SER A 131 -9.45 13.87 16.97
N ALA A 132 -9.17 13.26 18.12
CA ALA A 132 -10.00 12.21 18.72
C ALA A 132 -11.20 12.76 19.53
N SER A 133 -11.26 14.07 19.77
CA SER A 133 -12.34 14.68 20.55
C SER A 133 -13.63 14.84 19.73
N PRO A 134 -14.81 14.90 20.37
CA PRO A 134 -16.07 15.17 19.69
C PRO A 134 -16.09 16.49 18.92
N LEU A 135 -15.28 17.48 19.32
CA LEU A 135 -15.16 18.77 18.64
C LEU A 135 -14.58 18.63 17.22
N ALA A 136 -13.77 17.60 16.97
CA ALA A 136 -13.19 17.32 15.66
C ALA A 136 -14.07 16.40 14.79
N ALA A 137 -15.24 15.97 15.26
CA ALA A 137 -16.08 15.01 14.53
C ALA A 137 -16.54 15.54 13.16
N ILE A 138 -16.98 16.80 13.09
CA ILE A 138 -17.39 17.44 11.83
C ILE A 138 -16.21 17.60 10.86
N PRO A 139 -15.07 18.24 11.25
CA PRO A 139 -13.96 18.38 10.34
C PRO A 139 -13.36 17.04 9.90
N ASN A 140 -13.27 16.02 10.79
CA ASN A 140 -12.82 14.69 10.39
C ASN A 140 -13.75 14.08 9.34
N ARG A 141 -15.07 14.10 9.54
CA ARG A 141 -16.04 13.61 8.53
C ARG A 141 -15.87 14.29 7.17
N ILE A 142 -15.55 15.58 7.14
CA ILE A 142 -15.26 16.30 5.89
C ILE A 142 -13.97 15.76 5.26
N PHE A 143 -12.88 15.63 6.01
CA PHE A 143 -11.63 15.05 5.52
C PHE A 143 -11.81 13.61 5.01
N THR A 144 -12.48 12.75 5.77
CA THR A 144 -12.80 11.37 5.36
C THR A 144 -13.61 11.34 4.07
N SER A 145 -14.59 12.23 3.92
CA SER A 145 -15.40 12.35 2.69
C SER A 145 -14.57 12.76 1.48
N ILE A 146 -13.63 13.68 1.66
CA ILE A 146 -12.70 14.13 0.61
C ILE A 146 -11.77 12.99 0.22
N ALA A 147 -11.20 12.28 1.21
CA ALA A 147 -10.33 11.13 0.97
C ALA A 147 -11.06 10.00 0.23
N ALA A 148 -12.29 9.68 0.62
CA ALA A 148 -13.12 8.67 -0.06
C ALA A 148 -13.36 9.01 -1.53
N LYS A 149 -13.75 10.26 -1.83
CA LYS A 149 -13.93 10.74 -3.21
C LYS A 149 -12.62 10.69 -4.00
N HIS A 150 -11.50 11.03 -3.35
CA HIS A 150 -10.18 10.98 -3.96
C HIS A 150 -9.78 9.53 -4.29
N LEU A 151 -10.02 8.57 -3.40
CA LEU A 151 -9.82 7.14 -3.68
C LEU A 151 -10.65 6.68 -4.89
N GLN A 152 -11.91 7.09 -4.97
CA GLN A 152 -12.76 6.79 -6.14
C GLN A 152 -12.23 7.37 -7.45
N GLN A 153 -11.59 8.55 -7.41
CA GLN A 153 -10.90 9.12 -8.57
C GLN A 153 -9.63 8.34 -8.91
N MET A 154 -8.85 7.97 -7.89
CA MET A 154 -7.65 7.15 -8.08
C MET A 154 -7.98 5.80 -8.72
N ALA A 155 -9.09 5.16 -8.38
CA ALA A 155 -9.53 3.90 -8.98
C ALA A 155 -9.78 3.95 -10.50
N ARG A 156 -9.74 5.14 -11.11
CA ARG A 156 -9.88 5.35 -12.56
C ARG A 156 -8.55 5.61 -13.26
N LEU A 157 -7.46 5.71 -12.52
CA LEU A 157 -6.12 5.88 -13.08
C LEU A 157 -5.64 4.59 -13.74
N GLU A 158 -4.69 4.73 -14.65
CA GLU A 158 -4.06 3.58 -15.30
C GLU A 158 -3.22 2.78 -14.29
N PRO A 159 -3.56 1.51 -14.04
CA PRO A 159 -2.81 0.67 -13.12
C PRO A 159 -1.43 0.31 -13.67
N GLN A 160 -0.59 -0.25 -12.81
CA GLN A 160 0.75 -0.68 -13.11
C GLN A 160 0.88 -2.18 -12.90
N LEU A 161 1.69 -2.82 -13.75
CA LEU A 161 2.15 -4.20 -13.63
C LEU A 161 3.50 -4.33 -14.34
N SER A 162 4.43 -5.07 -13.73
CA SER A 162 5.66 -5.49 -14.41
C SER A 162 5.35 -6.51 -15.49
N SER A 163 6.20 -6.56 -16.53
CA SER A 163 6.05 -7.57 -17.58
C SER A 163 6.47 -8.95 -17.09
N ASP A 164 5.76 -9.99 -17.53
CA ASP A 164 6.06 -11.37 -17.16
C ASP A 164 7.49 -11.76 -17.57
N ALA A 165 7.94 -11.31 -18.74
CA ALA A 165 9.31 -11.52 -19.20
C ALA A 165 10.34 -10.95 -18.23
N LYS A 166 10.07 -9.77 -17.64
CA LYS A 166 11.00 -9.15 -16.71
C LYS A 166 11.04 -9.86 -15.37
N ILE A 167 9.92 -10.39 -14.90
CA ILE A 167 9.87 -11.20 -13.67
C ILE A 167 10.67 -12.47 -13.84
N VAL A 168 10.50 -13.17 -14.97
CA VAL A 168 11.27 -14.36 -15.29
C VAL A 168 12.75 -14.04 -15.29
N GLU A 169 13.17 -13.00 -16.01
CA GLU A 169 14.58 -12.56 -16.08
C GLU A 169 15.16 -12.28 -14.67
N VAL A 170 14.46 -11.53 -13.84
CA VAL A 170 14.93 -11.17 -12.49
C VAL A 170 14.95 -12.39 -11.56
N THR A 171 13.98 -13.30 -11.70
CA THR A 171 13.89 -14.54 -10.91
C THR A 171 15.04 -15.48 -11.26
N GLU A 172 15.31 -15.69 -12.55
CA GLU A 172 16.44 -16.50 -13.02
C GLU A 172 17.77 -15.93 -12.55
N LYS A 173 17.94 -14.61 -12.66
CA LYS A 173 19.15 -13.92 -12.17
C LYS A 173 19.33 -14.08 -10.66
N ALA A 174 18.25 -13.96 -9.88
CA ALA A 174 18.30 -14.15 -8.44
C ALA A 174 18.66 -15.60 -8.07
N GLN A 175 18.03 -16.58 -8.72
CA GLN A 175 18.33 -18.00 -8.51
C GLN A 175 19.80 -18.32 -8.84
N ALA A 176 20.29 -17.87 -9.99
CA ALA A 176 21.68 -18.08 -10.39
C ALA A 176 22.69 -17.49 -9.39
N ALA A 177 22.38 -16.32 -8.81
CA ALA A 177 23.20 -15.70 -7.78
C ALA A 177 23.23 -16.51 -6.48
N VAL A 178 22.07 -17.01 -6.03
CA VAL A 178 21.97 -17.89 -4.85
C VAL A 178 22.74 -19.18 -5.07
N ASP A 179 22.57 -19.83 -6.23
CA ASP A 179 23.26 -21.06 -6.55
C ASP A 179 24.79 -20.86 -6.59
N GLY A 180 25.24 -19.74 -7.15
CA GLY A 180 26.66 -19.35 -7.13
C GLY A 180 27.20 -19.16 -5.73
N PHE A 181 26.46 -18.48 -4.86
CA PHE A 181 26.83 -18.29 -3.46
C PHE A 181 26.97 -19.62 -2.71
N VAL A 182 26.00 -20.52 -2.86
CA VAL A 182 26.00 -21.85 -2.23
C VAL A 182 27.18 -22.69 -2.72
N ARG A 183 27.42 -22.75 -4.03
CA ARG A 183 28.56 -23.49 -4.60
C ARG A 183 29.90 -23.00 -4.06
N ASN A 184 30.09 -21.68 -3.99
CA ASN A 184 31.34 -21.10 -3.47
C ASN A 184 31.58 -21.44 -2.00
N ARG A 185 30.52 -21.54 -1.19
CA ARG A 185 30.63 -21.93 0.23
C ARG A 185 30.98 -23.40 0.38
N MET A 186 30.40 -24.28 -0.42
CA MET A 186 30.69 -25.73 -0.41
C MET A 186 32.12 -26.05 -0.89
N ALA A 187 32.70 -25.21 -1.76
CA ALA A 187 34.06 -25.40 -2.25
C ALA A 187 35.15 -24.95 -1.26
N LEU A 188 34.77 -24.21 -0.21
CA LEU A 188 35.65 -23.69 0.84
C LEU A 188 35.58 -24.51 2.16
N SER A 189 34.72 -25.53 2.22
CA SER A 189 34.52 -26.43 3.36
C SER A 189 35.00 -27.83 3.03
#